data_AF-A0A091JRT6-F1
#
_entry.id   AF-A0A091JRT6-F1
#
_cell.length_a   1.000
_cell.length_b   1.000
_cell.length_c   1.000
_cell.angle_alpha   90.00
_cell.angle_beta   90.00
_cell.angle_gamma   90.00
#
_symmetry.space_group_name_H-M   'P 1'
#
loop_
_entity.id
_entity.type
_entity.pdbx_description
1 polymer ?
#
loop_
_entity_poly.entity_id
_entity_poly.type
_entity_poly.pdbx_seq_one_letter_code
_entity_poly.pdbx_strand_id
1 'polypeptide(L)' 'NGFQLNQGSFRLDIRKKFFTLRVVKHWNRLPREAVEAPSLEAFEARLDGALSNL' A
#
# COMPACT_ATOMS: atom_id res chain seq x y z
N ASN A 1 -24.36 15.90 -21.21
CA ASN A 1 -24.28 15.01 -20.02
C ASN A 1 -23.08 14.06 -20.05
N GLY A 2 -21.86 14.57 -20.28
CA GLY A 2 -20.65 13.72 -20.44
C GLY A 2 -19.48 14.06 -19.51
N PHE A 3 -19.62 15.05 -18.61
CA PHE A 3 -18.51 15.56 -17.81
C PHE A 3 -18.35 14.89 -16.44
N GLN A 4 -19.32 14.09 -16.00
CA GLN A 4 -19.36 13.53 -14.64
C GLN A 4 -18.59 12.21 -14.47
N LEU A 5 -18.33 11.44 -15.55
CA LEU A 5 -17.62 10.15 -15.47
C LEU A 5 -16.10 10.31 -15.34
N ASN A 6 -15.53 11.36 -15.96
CA ASN A 6 -14.09 11.62 -15.93
C ASN A 6 -13.59 12.22 -14.61
N GLN A 7 -14.47 12.87 -13.85
CA GLN A 7 -14.09 13.49 -12.57
C GLN A 7 -13.88 12.44 -11.47
N GLY A 8 -14.66 11.36 -11.49
CA GLY A 8 -14.52 10.21 -10.59
C GLY A 8 -13.28 9.36 -10.87
N SER A 9 -13.00 9.08 -12.15
CA SER A 9 -11.77 8.39 -12.56
C SER A 9 -10.52 9.20 -12.25
N PHE A 10 -10.53 10.51 -12.53
CA PHE A 10 -9.44 11.42 -12.16
C PHE A 10 -9.17 11.40 -10.65
N ARG A 11 -10.23 11.45 -9.82
CA ARG A 11 -10.09 11.38 -8.37
C ARG A 11 -9.56 10.01 -7.91
N LEU A 12 -9.96 8.93 -8.57
CA LEU A 12 -9.45 7.59 -8.30
C LEU A 12 -7.99 7.43 -8.70
N ASP A 13 -7.59 7.94 -9.86
CA ASP A 13 -6.22 7.87 -10.36
C ASP A 13 -5.26 8.68 -9.49
N ILE A 14 -5.69 9.85 -9.01
CA ILE A 14 -4.94 10.62 -8.01
C ILE A 14 -4.80 9.80 -6.72
N ARG A 15 -5.90 9.21 -6.21
CA ARG A 15 -5.86 8.42 -4.97
C ARG A 15 -4.96 7.20 -5.11
N LYS A 16 -4.98 6.51 -6.25
CA LYS A 16 -4.08 5.39 -6.56
C LYS A 16 -2.62 5.83 -6.56
N LYS A 17 -2.26 6.89 -7.31
CA LYS A 17 -0.89 7.43 -7.32
C LYS A 17 -0.41 7.84 -5.93
N PHE A 18 -1.27 8.51 -5.16
CA PHE A 18 -0.96 8.93 -3.80
C PHE A 18 -0.80 7.75 -2.83
N PHE A 19 -1.59 6.70 -3.02
CA PHE A 19 -1.48 5.46 -2.26
C PHE A 19 -0.15 4.77 -2.54
N THR A 20 0.25 4.61 -3.81
CA THR A 20 1.55 4.06 -4.18
C THR A 20 2.70 4.87 -3.57
N LEU A 21 2.66 6.20 -3.65
CA LEU A 21 3.70 7.06 -3.05
C LEU A 21 3.76 6.93 -1.52
N ARG A 22 2.60 6.84 -0.83
CA ARG A 22 2.58 6.58 0.62
C ARG A 22 3.14 5.21 0.93
N VAL A 23 2.70 4.17 0.23
CA VAL A 23 3.14 2.79 0.46
C VAL A 23 4.64 2.69 0.26
N VAL A 24 5.19 3.21 -0.84
CA VAL A 24 6.65 3.22 -1.11
C VAL A 24 7.42 3.98 -0.01
N LYS A 25 6.90 5.11 0.47
CA LYS A 25 7.54 5.85 1.57
C LYS A 25 7.54 5.06 2.89
N HIS A 26 6.47 4.32 3.18
CA HIS A 26 6.36 3.48 4.39
C HIS A 26 7.10 2.15 4.25
N TRP A 27 7.33 1.69 3.01
CA TRP A 27 8.08 0.48 2.71
C TRP A 27 9.50 0.52 3.27
N ASN A 28 10.15 1.70 3.24
CA ASN A 28 11.47 1.90 3.84
C ASN A 28 11.49 1.82 5.38
N ARG A 29 10.30 1.82 6.03
CA ARG A 29 10.15 1.68 7.48
C ARG A 29 9.75 0.26 7.89
N LEU A 30 9.36 -0.59 6.94
CA LEU A 30 9.05 -1.98 7.22
C LEU A 30 10.36 -2.77 7.38
N PRO A 31 10.41 -3.73 8.31
CA PRO A 31 11.55 -4.64 8.43
C PRO A 31 11.80 -5.31 7.08
N ARG A 32 13.07 -5.38 6.69
CA ARG A 32 13.48 -6.00 5.41
C ARG A 32 13.03 -7.46 5.34
N GLU A 33 12.97 -8.12 6.49
CA GLU A 33 12.35 -9.41 6.68
C GLU A 33 10.91 -9.40 6.18
N ALA A 34 10.04 -8.55 6.72
CA ALA A 34 8.64 -8.48 6.29
C ALA A 34 8.52 -8.27 4.77
N VAL A 35 9.36 -7.42 4.20
CA VAL A 35 9.40 -7.08 2.75
C VAL A 35 9.81 -8.24 1.84
N GLU A 36 10.75 -9.10 2.27
CA GLU A 36 11.30 -10.20 1.47
C GLU A 36 10.50 -11.52 1.60
N ALA A 37 9.21 -11.44 1.91
CA ALA A 37 8.36 -12.63 2.00
C ALA A 37 8.03 -13.22 0.62
N PRO A 38 8.13 -14.55 0.42
CA PRO A 38 7.87 -15.20 -0.87
C PRO A 38 6.38 -15.27 -1.23
N SER A 39 5.48 -15.06 -0.27
CA SER A 39 4.03 -15.04 -0.46
C SER A 39 3.38 -13.92 0.36
N LEU A 40 2.18 -13.50 -0.05
CA LEU A 40 1.40 -12.49 0.67
C LEU A 40 1.04 -12.95 2.09
N GLU A 41 0.72 -14.23 2.26
CA GLU A 41 0.39 -14.82 3.56
C GLU A 41 1.60 -14.80 4.51
N ALA A 42 2.80 -15.08 3.99
CA ALA A 42 4.05 -14.95 4.74
C ALA A 42 4.40 -13.48 5.03
N PHE A 43 4.04 -12.55 4.14
CA PHE A 43 4.18 -11.11 4.36
C PHE A 43 3.29 -10.67 5.53
N GLU A 44 2.00 -11.03 5.51
CA GLU A 44 1.02 -10.70 6.55
C GLU A 44 1.43 -11.25 7.92
N ALA A 45 1.81 -12.53 8.01
CA ALA A 45 2.24 -13.13 9.27
C ALA A 45 3.48 -12.43 9.88
N ARG A 46 4.43 -12.00 9.04
CA ARG A 46 5.65 -11.28 9.50
C ARG A 46 5.33 -9.84 9.91
N LEU A 47 4.40 -9.20 9.20
CA LEU A 47 3.94 -7.84 9.52
C LEU A 47 3.17 -7.81 10.84
N ASP A 48 2.30 -8.80 11.05
CA ASP A 48 1.51 -8.93 12.28
C ASP A 48 2.41 -9.21 13.49
N GLY A 49 3.42 -10.07 13.32
CA GLY A 49 4.46 -10.28 14.34
C GLY A 49 5.31 -9.02 14.61
N ALA A 50 5.63 -8.21 13.59
CA ALA A 50 6.39 -6.98 13.77
C ALA A 50 5.56 -5.84 14.41
N LEU A 51 4.26 -5.76 14.10
CA LEU A 51 3.35 -4.76 14.64
C LEU A 51 2.80 -5.12 16.03
N SER A 52 2.68 -6.41 16.37
CA SER A 52 2.26 -6.88 17.71
C SER A 52 3.33 -6.68 18.79
N ASN A 53 4.57 -6.31 18.44
CA ASN A 53 5.66 -6.07 19.39
C ASN A 53 5.76 -4.60 19.86
N LEU A 54 4.70 -3.79 19.66
CA LEU A 54 4.58 -2.42 20.17
C LEU A 54 3.72 -2.35 21.44
#